data_AF-A0A3D1M761-F1
#
_entry.id   AF-A0A3D1M761-F1
#
_cell.length_a   1.000
_cell.length_b   1.000
_cell.length_c   1.000
_cell.angle_alpha   90.00
_cell.angle_beta   90.00
_cell.angle_gamma   90.00
#
_symmetry.space_group_name_H-M   'P 1'
#
loop_
_entity.id
_entity.type
_entity.pdbx_description
1 polymer ?
#
loop_
_entity_poly.entity_id
_entity_poly.type
_entity_poly.pdbx_seq_one_letter_code
_entity_poly.pdbx_strand_id
1 'polypeptide(L)'
;MNTIVSQASKYILLALMVLFTIETYMVLRRRDEKSRNRIMRKQIGLMVMFNLVAYPTMYLLSGDFQMLVMFLSVVCFILVVQVLYRLIYRRASMILLNTMCMMLSVGFVIQSRLGMETAMKQFIITSLATLICFIIPVFIRKVRIVSRLTWLYAVAGIGLLGVVLLFGRITGGAQLSVSLGGITFQFSEFVKITVVLFMAGMLQNRHDFKTVLAVTVVAAVHVGILALSADLGAALIYFMAYIVMVFVATRNPGYAFLGLGGM
;
A
#
# COMPACT_ATOMS: atom_id res chain seq x y z
N MET A 1 -16.83 -30.12 -19.71
CA MET A 1 -15.84 -30.32 -18.62
C MET A 1 -15.29 -29.00 -18.10
N ASN A 2 -14.78 -28.12 -18.97
CA ASN A 2 -14.18 -26.83 -18.58
C ASN A 2 -15.12 -25.88 -17.80
N THR A 3 -16.43 -25.93 -18.09
CA THR A 3 -17.45 -25.13 -17.38
C THR A 3 -17.65 -25.56 -15.92
N ILE A 4 -17.68 -26.87 -15.65
CA ILE A 4 -17.82 -27.43 -14.29
C ILE A 4 -16.57 -27.14 -13.47
N VAL A 5 -15.37 -27.35 -14.06
CA VAL A 5 -14.08 -27.05 -13.41
C VAL A 5 -13.99 -25.56 -13.07
N SER A 6 -14.40 -24.68 -13.98
CA SER A 6 -14.42 -23.24 -13.75
C SER A 6 -15.36 -22.84 -12.61
N GLN A 7 -16.59 -23.37 -12.58
CA GLN A 7 -17.53 -23.06 -11.50
C GLN A 7 -17.04 -23.60 -10.14
N ALA A 8 -16.59 -24.85 -10.08
CA ALA A 8 -16.04 -25.43 -8.86
C ALA A 8 -14.84 -24.64 -8.33
N SER A 9 -13.93 -24.21 -9.23
CA SER A 9 -12.75 -23.43 -8.83
C SER A 9 -13.10 -22.11 -8.16
N LYS A 10 -14.17 -21.42 -8.59
CA LYS A 10 -14.62 -20.16 -7.97
C LYS A 10 -15.02 -20.36 -6.52
N TYR A 11 -15.79 -21.41 -6.22
CA TYR A 11 -16.20 -21.74 -4.86
C TYR A 11 -15.00 -22.15 -3.99
N ILE A 12 -14.05 -22.90 -4.55
CA ILE A 12 -12.83 -23.29 -3.84
C ILE A 12 -11.98 -22.06 -3.52
N LEU A 13 -11.76 -21.16 -4.48
CA LEU A 13 -11.00 -19.93 -4.26
C LEU A 13 -11.65 -19.04 -3.20
N LEU A 14 -12.98 -18.89 -3.25
CA LEU A 14 -13.73 -18.15 -2.24
C LEU A 14 -13.60 -18.78 -0.86
N ALA A 15 -13.73 -20.11 -0.76
CA ALA A 15 -13.54 -20.83 0.50
C ALA A 15 -12.13 -20.62 1.07
N LEU A 16 -11.08 -20.68 0.22
CA LEU A 16 -9.70 -20.42 0.64
C LEU A 16 -9.50 -18.98 1.15
N MET A 17 -10.13 -17.99 0.50
CA MET A 17 -10.10 -16.59 0.96
C MET A 17 -10.80 -16.41 2.31
N VAL A 18 -11.96 -17.05 2.50
CA VAL A 18 -12.70 -17.03 3.76
C VAL A 18 -11.87 -17.68 4.88
N LEU A 19 -11.28 -18.86 4.62
CA LEU A 19 -10.41 -19.55 5.58
C LEU A 19 -9.19 -18.70 5.96
N PHE A 20 -8.55 -18.05 4.98
CA PHE A 20 -7.42 -17.14 5.24
C PHE A 20 -7.84 -15.96 6.12
N THR A 21 -9.02 -15.40 5.87
CA THR A 21 -9.58 -14.28 6.66
C THR A 21 -9.87 -14.71 8.09
N ILE A 22 -10.47 -15.89 8.28
CA ILE A 22 -10.73 -16.47 9.59
C ILE A 22 -9.42 -16.70 10.35
N GLU A 23 -8.40 -17.29 9.73
CA GLU A 23 -7.09 -17.51 10.36
C GLU A 23 -6.44 -16.17 10.74
N THR A 24 -6.58 -15.12 9.92
CA THR A 24 -6.09 -13.77 10.23
C THR A 24 -6.72 -13.22 11.51
N TYR A 25 -8.04 -13.38 11.68
CA TYR A 25 -8.74 -12.97 12.90
C TYR A 25 -8.37 -13.85 14.10
N MET A 26 -8.25 -15.16 13.90
CA MET A 26 -7.87 -16.09 14.97
C MET A 26 -6.49 -15.78 15.55
N VAL A 27 -5.53 -15.35 14.72
CA VAL A 27 -4.21 -14.93 15.20
C VAL A 27 -4.32 -13.77 16.20
N LEU A 28 -5.17 -12.77 15.93
CA LEU A 28 -5.32 -11.60 16.79
C LEU A 28 -5.88 -11.97 18.17
N ARG A 29 -6.70 -13.02 18.25
CA ARG A 29 -7.30 -13.49 19.51
C ARG A 29 -6.34 -14.36 20.34
N ARG A 30 -5.33 -14.98 19.73
CA ARG A 30 -4.42 -15.92 20.41
C ARG A 30 -3.26 -15.18 21.08
N ARG A 31 -3.08 -15.39 22.39
CA ARG A 31 -1.94 -14.87 23.15
C ARG A 31 -0.69 -15.75 23.09
N ASP A 32 -0.85 -17.04 22.82
CA ASP A 32 0.26 -17.98 22.73
C ASP A 32 1.07 -17.82 21.43
N GLU A 33 2.38 -17.64 21.58
CA GLU A 33 3.30 -17.40 20.47
C GLU A 33 3.49 -18.62 19.58
N LYS A 34 3.50 -19.84 20.16
CA LYS A 34 3.63 -21.10 19.39
C LYS A 34 2.41 -21.29 18.49
N SER A 35 1.22 -21.12 19.03
CA SER A 35 -0.04 -21.20 18.29
C SER A 35 -0.11 -20.15 17.17
N ARG A 36 0.30 -18.91 17.45
CA ARG A 36 0.36 -17.83 16.45
C ARG A 36 1.29 -18.17 15.28
N ASN A 37 2.49 -18.66 15.57
CA ASN A 37 3.45 -19.04 14.53
C ASN A 37 2.97 -20.24 13.70
N ARG A 38 2.18 -21.15 14.28
CA ARG A 38 1.55 -22.24 13.53
C ARG A 38 0.50 -21.71 12.56
N ILE A 39 -0.38 -20.81 13.01
CA ILE A 39 -1.40 -20.20 12.14
C ILE A 39 -0.75 -19.37 11.03
N MET A 40 0.26 -18.56 11.35
CA MET A 40 1.00 -17.79 10.34
C MET A 40 1.62 -18.68 9.27
N ARG A 41 2.11 -19.88 9.62
CA ARG A 41 2.61 -20.85 8.63
C ARG A 41 1.49 -21.46 7.80
N LYS A 42 0.33 -21.74 8.40
CA LYS A 42 -0.86 -22.20 7.67
C LYS A 42 -1.34 -21.17 6.65
N GLN A 43 -1.31 -19.87 6.99
CA GLN A 43 -1.66 -18.79 6.07
C GLN A 43 -0.80 -18.81 4.79
N ILE A 44 0.49 -19.14 4.92
CA ILE A 44 1.40 -19.32 3.77
C ILE A 44 0.91 -20.48 2.89
N GLY A 45 0.60 -21.61 3.51
CA GLY A 45 0.02 -22.75 2.82
C GLY A 45 -1.28 -22.40 2.09
N LEU A 46 -2.19 -21.66 2.73
CA LEU A 46 -3.44 -21.21 2.10
C LEU A 46 -3.19 -20.28 0.90
N MET A 47 -2.23 -19.37 0.97
CA MET A 47 -1.86 -18.52 -0.17
C MET A 47 -1.29 -19.33 -1.34
N VAL A 48 -0.43 -20.31 -1.05
CA VAL A 48 0.12 -21.19 -2.09
C VAL A 48 -0.99 -22.04 -2.71
N MET A 49 -1.89 -22.61 -1.91
CA MET A 49 -3.06 -23.35 -2.39
C MET A 49 -4.00 -22.47 -3.23
N PHE A 50 -4.20 -21.22 -2.84
CA PHE A 50 -5.00 -20.27 -3.61
C PHE A 50 -4.41 -20.08 -5.02
N ASN A 51 -3.11 -19.81 -5.12
CA ASN A 51 -2.45 -19.66 -6.42
C ASN A 51 -2.43 -20.98 -7.21
N LEU A 52 -2.28 -22.12 -6.54
CA LEU A 52 -2.30 -23.45 -7.15
C LEU A 52 -3.68 -23.82 -7.73
N VAL A 53 -4.77 -23.30 -7.19
CA VAL A 53 -6.10 -23.48 -7.78
C VAL A 53 -6.34 -22.43 -8.88
N ALA A 54 -5.94 -21.18 -8.66
CA ALA A 54 -6.25 -20.07 -9.55
C ALA A 54 -5.56 -20.16 -10.92
N TYR A 55 -4.23 -20.32 -10.96
CA TYR A 55 -3.51 -20.26 -12.23
C TYR A 55 -3.69 -21.49 -13.12
N PRO A 56 -3.68 -22.74 -12.60
CA PRO A 56 -3.99 -23.91 -13.42
C PRO A 56 -5.41 -23.88 -13.99
N THR A 57 -6.39 -23.36 -13.24
CA THR A 57 -7.76 -23.21 -13.78
C THR A 57 -7.81 -22.16 -14.89
N MET A 58 -7.04 -21.08 -14.78
CA MET A 58 -6.89 -20.11 -15.87
C MET A 58 -6.12 -20.66 -17.07
N TYR A 59 -5.09 -21.47 -16.86
CA TYR A 59 -4.37 -22.18 -17.92
C TYR A 59 -5.30 -23.13 -18.68
N LEU A 60 -6.11 -23.93 -17.98
CA LEU A 60 -7.09 -24.83 -18.61
C LEU A 60 -8.15 -24.10 -19.45
N LEU A 61 -8.43 -22.83 -19.14
CA LEU A 61 -9.40 -22.01 -19.88
C LEU A 61 -8.78 -21.25 -21.06
N SER A 62 -7.54 -20.77 -20.91
CA SER A 62 -6.86 -19.95 -21.91
C SER A 62 -5.97 -20.75 -22.88
N GLY A 63 -5.44 -21.89 -22.42
CA GLY A 63 -4.41 -22.65 -23.14
C GLY A 63 -3.03 -21.98 -23.17
N ASP A 64 -2.87 -20.83 -22.52
CA ASP A 64 -1.64 -20.04 -22.58
C ASP A 64 -0.63 -20.46 -21.51
N PHE A 65 0.51 -21.01 -21.95
CA PHE A 65 1.59 -21.45 -21.08
C PHE A 65 2.16 -20.32 -20.20
N GLN A 66 2.01 -19.06 -20.59
CA GLN A 66 2.45 -17.91 -19.78
C GLN A 66 1.76 -17.86 -18.41
N MET A 67 0.55 -18.42 -18.28
CA MET A 67 -0.15 -18.56 -16.99
C MET A 67 0.61 -19.44 -15.99
N LEU A 68 1.27 -20.49 -16.47
CA LEU A 68 2.07 -21.38 -15.61
C LEU A 68 3.40 -20.72 -15.21
N VAL A 69 3.99 -19.92 -16.11
CA VAL A 69 5.17 -19.11 -15.78
C VAL A 69 4.83 -18.07 -14.72
N MET A 70 3.69 -17.38 -14.86
CA MET A 70 3.21 -16.40 -13.89
C MET A 70 2.90 -17.05 -12.54
N PHE A 71 2.28 -18.23 -12.53
CA PHE A 71 2.06 -19.03 -11.32
C PHE A 71 3.35 -19.29 -10.54
N LEU A 72 4.36 -19.84 -11.21
CA LEU A 72 5.65 -20.14 -10.59
C LEU A 72 6.33 -18.87 -10.09
N SER A 73 6.26 -17.80 -10.87
CA SER A 73 6.85 -16.49 -10.53
C SER A 73 6.21 -15.89 -9.27
N VAL A 74 4.87 -15.89 -9.18
CA VAL A 74 4.13 -15.35 -8.03
C VAL A 74 4.34 -16.21 -6.77
N VAL A 75 4.31 -17.54 -6.89
CA VAL A 75 4.59 -18.43 -5.75
C VAL A 75 6.02 -18.25 -5.26
N CYS A 76 7.00 -18.20 -6.18
CA CYS A 76 8.39 -17.93 -5.85
C CYS A 76 8.55 -16.59 -5.14
N PHE A 77 7.95 -15.51 -5.69
CA PHE A 77 7.96 -14.18 -5.10
C PHE A 77 7.43 -14.18 -3.67
N ILE A 78 6.27 -14.79 -3.41
CA ILE A 78 5.67 -14.85 -2.07
C ILE A 78 6.58 -15.57 -1.08
N LEU A 79 7.15 -16.71 -1.48
CA LEU A 79 8.05 -17.49 -0.61
C LEU A 79 9.35 -16.72 -0.33
N VAL A 80 9.97 -16.14 -1.36
CA VAL A 80 11.19 -15.34 -1.23
C VAL A 80 10.96 -14.14 -0.32
N VAL A 81 9.88 -13.37 -0.54
CA VAL A 81 9.54 -12.21 0.31
C VAL A 81 9.35 -12.63 1.76
N GLN A 82 8.65 -13.74 2.02
CA GLN A 82 8.45 -14.21 3.39
C GLN A 82 9.72 -14.70 4.07
N VAL A 83 10.60 -15.39 3.34
CA VAL A 83 11.90 -15.83 3.86
C VAL A 83 12.77 -14.60 4.16
N LEU A 84 12.91 -13.69 3.20
CA LEU A 84 13.72 -12.47 3.36
C LEU A 84 13.22 -11.60 4.52
N TYR A 85 11.91 -11.34 4.63
CA TYR A 85 11.36 -10.58 5.77
C TYR A 85 11.61 -11.27 7.10
N ARG A 86 11.54 -12.61 7.17
CA ARG A 86 11.79 -13.35 8.41
C ARG A 86 13.26 -13.31 8.83
N LEU A 87 14.17 -13.34 7.85
CA LEU A 87 15.61 -13.27 8.09
C LEU A 87 16.05 -11.85 8.49
N ILE A 88 15.62 -10.84 7.74
CA ILE A 88 16.04 -9.44 7.94
C ILE A 88 15.30 -8.79 9.13
N TYR A 89 14.00 -9.09 9.28
CA TYR A 89 13.11 -8.39 10.21
C TYR A 89 12.44 -9.32 11.22
N ARG A 90 13.23 -9.87 12.15
CA ARG A 90 12.75 -10.80 13.20
C ARG A 90 11.59 -10.28 14.07
N ARG A 91 11.41 -8.96 14.21
CA ARG A 91 10.33 -8.33 14.98
C ARG A 91 9.17 -7.79 14.13
N ALA A 92 9.18 -7.96 12.81
CA ALA A 92 8.09 -7.48 11.96
C ALA A 92 6.79 -8.28 12.18
N SER A 93 5.65 -7.62 12.00
CA SER A 93 4.33 -8.26 12.09
C SER A 93 4.08 -9.16 10.88
N MET A 94 4.36 -10.46 11.03
CA MET A 94 4.17 -11.45 9.96
C MET A 94 2.71 -11.56 9.48
N ILE A 95 1.73 -11.19 10.32
CA ILE A 95 0.31 -11.13 9.95
C ILE A 95 0.10 -10.14 8.82
N LEU A 96 0.68 -8.93 8.97
CA LEU A 96 0.53 -7.86 7.99
C LEU A 96 1.16 -8.27 6.66
N LEU A 97 2.36 -8.88 6.72
CA LEU A 97 3.04 -9.40 5.54
C LEU A 97 2.20 -10.46 4.82
N ASN A 98 1.65 -11.42 5.56
CA ASN A 98 0.79 -12.46 4.98
C ASN A 98 -0.45 -11.86 4.31
N THR A 99 -1.12 -10.89 4.96
CA THR A 99 -2.28 -10.21 4.37
C THR A 99 -1.91 -9.45 3.09
N MET A 100 -0.77 -8.74 3.10
CA MET A 100 -0.26 -8.04 1.90
C MET A 100 0.00 -9.02 0.76
N CYS A 101 0.70 -10.13 1.00
CA CYS A 101 0.98 -11.15 -0.02
C CYS A 101 -0.30 -11.80 -0.56
N MET A 102 -1.33 -11.99 0.28
CA MET A 102 -2.61 -12.52 -0.16
C MET A 102 -3.33 -11.53 -1.08
N MET A 103 -3.36 -10.24 -0.73
CA MET A 103 -3.96 -9.21 -1.60
C MET A 103 -3.21 -9.08 -2.93
N LEU A 104 -1.87 -9.16 -2.91
CA LEU A 104 -1.07 -9.20 -4.13
C LEU A 104 -1.36 -10.43 -4.99
N SER A 105 -1.50 -11.62 -4.38
CA SER A 105 -1.84 -12.85 -5.09
C SER A 105 -3.17 -12.69 -5.84
N VAL A 106 -4.20 -12.20 -5.14
CA VAL A 106 -5.52 -11.95 -5.75
C VAL A 106 -5.41 -10.91 -6.88
N GLY A 107 -4.67 -9.82 -6.66
CA GLY A 107 -4.43 -8.79 -7.67
C GLY A 107 -3.77 -9.32 -8.94
N PHE A 108 -2.72 -10.14 -8.80
CA PHE A 108 -2.03 -10.75 -9.95
C PHE A 108 -2.89 -11.77 -10.68
N VAL A 109 -3.70 -12.55 -9.97
CA VAL A 109 -4.66 -13.48 -10.59
C VAL A 109 -5.67 -12.70 -11.44
N ILE A 110 -6.23 -11.61 -10.90
CA ILE A 110 -7.16 -10.76 -11.65
C ILE A 110 -6.48 -10.13 -12.86
N GLN A 111 -5.25 -9.64 -12.71
CA GLN A 111 -4.54 -9.02 -13.83
C GLN A 111 -4.14 -10.00 -14.91
N SER A 112 -3.69 -11.19 -14.53
CA SER A 112 -3.35 -12.25 -15.49
C SER A 112 -4.57 -12.67 -16.31
N ARG A 113 -5.78 -12.56 -15.73
CA ARG A 113 -7.04 -12.75 -16.44
C ARG A 113 -7.37 -11.62 -17.42
N LEU A 114 -7.06 -10.37 -17.08
CA LEU A 114 -7.36 -9.20 -17.92
C LEU A 114 -6.37 -9.07 -19.09
N GLY A 115 -5.09 -9.33 -18.83
CA GLY A 115 -4.04 -9.30 -19.84
C GLY A 115 -2.71 -9.78 -19.27
N MET A 116 -2.12 -10.79 -19.92
CA MET A 116 -0.87 -11.40 -19.47
C MET A 116 0.31 -10.44 -19.57
N GLU A 117 0.41 -9.66 -20.66
CA GLU A 117 1.49 -8.69 -20.84
C GLU A 117 1.46 -7.60 -19.75
N THR A 118 0.27 -7.08 -19.44
CA THR A 118 0.08 -6.11 -18.35
C THR A 118 0.37 -6.71 -16.99
N ALA A 119 -0.02 -7.96 -16.75
CA ALA A 119 0.25 -8.66 -15.50
C ALA A 119 1.76 -8.85 -15.28
N MET A 120 2.50 -9.25 -16.33
CA MET A 120 3.96 -9.43 -16.27
C MET A 120 4.68 -8.10 -15.97
N LYS A 121 4.28 -7.01 -16.64
CA LYS A 121 4.82 -5.66 -16.35
C LYS A 121 4.57 -5.26 -14.90
N GLN A 122 3.34 -5.48 -14.39
CA GLN A 122 3.01 -5.16 -13.00
C GLN A 122 3.76 -6.04 -11.98
N PHE A 123 4.00 -7.31 -12.31
CA PHE A 123 4.79 -8.20 -11.47
C PHE A 123 6.24 -7.75 -11.35
N ILE A 124 6.88 -7.35 -12.46
CA ILE A 124 8.23 -6.80 -12.46
C ILE A 124 8.30 -5.52 -11.61
N ILE A 125 7.38 -4.58 -11.83
CA ILE A 125 7.30 -3.32 -11.06
C ILE A 125 7.11 -3.61 -9.56
N THR A 126 6.20 -4.51 -9.21
CA THR A 126 5.94 -4.87 -7.80
C THR A 126 7.14 -5.55 -7.17
N SER A 127 7.85 -6.41 -7.91
CA SER A 127 9.05 -7.11 -7.42
C SER A 127 10.18 -6.12 -7.13
N LEU A 128 10.43 -5.19 -8.06
CA LEU A 128 11.42 -4.12 -7.87
C LEU A 128 11.03 -3.17 -6.72
N ALA A 129 9.76 -2.74 -6.65
CA ALA A 129 9.26 -1.90 -5.57
C ALA A 129 9.42 -2.60 -4.21
N THR A 130 9.13 -3.89 -4.12
CA THR A 130 9.30 -4.69 -2.90
C THR A 130 10.76 -4.74 -2.48
N LEU A 131 11.69 -4.93 -3.43
CA LEU A 131 13.13 -4.92 -3.15
C LEU A 131 13.61 -3.57 -2.59
N ILE A 132 13.15 -2.46 -3.18
CA ILE A 132 13.46 -1.11 -2.69
C ILE A 132 12.85 -0.90 -1.30
N CYS A 133 11.62 -1.36 -1.07
CA CYS A 133 10.95 -1.30 0.23
C CYS A 133 11.68 -2.05 1.34
N PHE A 134 12.47 -3.09 1.04
CA PHE A 134 13.32 -3.73 2.05
C PHE A 134 14.39 -2.78 2.61
N ILE A 135 14.81 -1.74 1.88
CA ILE A 135 15.84 -0.78 2.33
C ILE A 135 15.24 0.25 3.30
N ILE A 136 13.97 0.60 3.13
CA ILE A 136 13.32 1.70 3.85
C ILE A 136 13.35 1.51 5.39
N PRO A 137 12.95 0.37 5.98
CA PRO A 137 12.99 0.20 7.43
C PRO A 137 14.43 0.20 7.99
N VAL A 138 15.42 -0.28 7.23
CA VAL A 138 16.83 -0.20 7.62
C VAL A 138 17.27 1.25 7.72
N PHE A 139 16.92 2.06 6.72
CA PHE A 139 17.22 3.49 6.69
C PHE A 139 16.56 4.23 7.85
N ILE A 140 15.25 4.02 8.07
CA ILE A 140 14.50 4.66 9.16
C ILE A 140 15.09 4.29 10.53
N ARG A 141 15.48 3.03 10.76
CA ARG A 141 16.08 2.61 12.03
C ARG A 141 17.42 3.32 12.30
N LYS A 142 18.20 3.59 11.26
CA LYS A 142 19.54 4.19 11.37
C LYS A 142 19.46 5.72 11.47
N VAL A 143 18.50 6.35 10.81
CA VAL A 143 18.35 7.81 10.78
C VAL A 143 17.32 8.26 11.83
N ARG A 144 17.71 8.30 13.11
CA ARG A 144 16.89 8.91 14.19
C ARG A 144 16.66 10.43 14.01
N ILE A 145 17.28 11.04 13.01
CA ILE A 145 17.17 12.45 12.64
C ILE A 145 15.86 12.74 11.86
N VAL A 146 15.12 11.72 11.41
CA VAL A 146 13.84 11.91 10.70
C VAL A 146 12.86 12.78 11.49
N SER A 147 12.86 12.75 12.83
CA SER A 147 12.01 13.64 13.64
C SER A 147 12.50 15.09 13.74
N ARG A 148 13.76 15.38 13.42
CA ARG A 148 14.33 16.74 13.47
C ARG A 148 14.27 17.47 12.12
N LEU A 149 13.95 16.75 11.03
CA LEU A 149 13.90 17.28 9.67
C LEU A 149 12.49 17.71 9.24
N THR A 150 11.60 17.98 10.20
CA THR A 150 10.20 18.34 9.95
C THR A 150 10.04 19.43 8.88
N TRP A 151 10.80 20.51 8.98
CA TRP A 151 10.75 21.61 7.99
C TRP A 151 11.33 21.23 6.62
N LEU A 152 12.31 20.33 6.57
CA LEU A 152 12.83 19.81 5.31
C LEU A 152 11.76 19.00 4.57
N TYR A 153 10.95 18.21 5.29
CA TYR A 153 9.81 17.52 4.68
C TYR A 153 8.76 18.53 4.20
N ALA A 154 8.44 19.57 4.97
CA ALA A 154 7.50 20.61 4.51
C ALA A 154 7.93 21.23 3.17
N VAL A 155 9.19 21.66 3.09
CA VAL A 155 9.76 22.29 1.89
C VAL A 155 9.89 21.28 0.75
N ALA A 156 10.30 20.05 1.03
CA ALA A 156 10.35 19.00 0.02
C ALA A 156 8.96 18.65 -0.54
N GLY A 157 7.92 18.62 0.30
CA GLY A 157 6.55 18.33 -0.10
C GLY A 157 5.97 19.43 -0.98
N ILE A 158 6.15 20.69 -0.59
CA ILE A 158 5.73 21.87 -1.37
C ILE A 158 6.53 21.94 -2.68
N GLY A 159 7.85 21.71 -2.62
CA GLY A 159 8.70 21.70 -3.81
C GLY A 159 8.29 20.61 -4.80
N LEU A 160 8.00 19.40 -4.30
CA LEU A 160 7.56 18.30 -5.15
C LEU A 160 6.18 18.57 -5.77
N LEU A 161 5.25 19.18 -5.04
CA LEU A 161 3.98 19.66 -5.59
C LEU A 161 4.18 20.75 -6.64
N GLY A 162 5.13 21.67 -6.44
CA GLY A 162 5.49 22.69 -7.42
C GLY A 162 6.00 22.07 -8.73
N VAL A 163 6.82 21.02 -8.65
CA VAL A 163 7.26 20.25 -9.82
C VAL A 163 6.08 19.60 -10.53
N VAL A 164 5.10 19.06 -9.80
CA VAL A 164 3.88 18.48 -10.40
C VAL A 164 3.04 19.51 -11.10
N LEU A 165 2.85 20.69 -10.51
CA LEU A 165 2.08 21.75 -11.16
C LEU A 165 2.75 22.28 -12.43
N LEU A 166 4.08 22.38 -12.43
CA LEU A 166 4.84 22.94 -13.56
C LEU A 166 5.08 21.93 -14.68
N PHE A 167 5.27 20.65 -14.35
CA PHE A 167 5.67 19.60 -15.31
C PHE A 167 4.67 18.45 -15.44
N GLY A 168 3.57 18.49 -14.68
CA GLY A 168 2.53 17.47 -14.67
C GLY A 168 1.77 17.42 -15.99
N ARG A 169 1.75 16.24 -16.61
CA ARG A 169 0.91 15.98 -17.77
C ARG A 169 -0.52 15.69 -17.33
N ILE A 170 -1.48 16.24 -18.06
CA ILE A 170 -2.91 15.94 -17.89
C ILE A 170 -3.10 14.47 -18.27
N THR A 171 -3.48 13.64 -17.28
CA THR A 171 -3.80 12.23 -17.51
C THR A 171 -5.19 11.99 -16.91
N GLY A 172 -6.17 11.62 -17.74
CA GLY A 172 -7.55 11.42 -17.28
C GLY A 172 -8.26 12.67 -16.73
N GLY A 173 -7.80 13.88 -17.11
CA GLY A 173 -8.39 15.15 -16.67
C GLY A 173 -7.68 15.84 -15.49
N ALA A 174 -6.66 15.21 -14.88
CA ALA A 174 -5.88 15.77 -13.77
C ALA A 174 -4.37 15.80 -14.07
N GLN A 175 -3.67 16.86 -13.66
CA GLN A 175 -2.23 17.06 -13.91
C GLN A 175 -1.37 16.46 -12.80
N LEU A 176 -1.20 15.13 -12.81
CA LEU A 176 -0.61 14.42 -11.66
C LEU A 176 0.59 13.55 -12.00
N SER A 177 0.79 13.25 -13.28
CA SER A 177 1.81 12.32 -13.72
C SER A 177 2.85 13.04 -14.56
N VAL A 178 4.12 12.76 -14.31
CA VAL A 178 5.20 13.15 -15.22
C VAL A 178 5.71 11.86 -15.84
N SER A 179 5.64 11.77 -17.16
CA SER A 179 6.22 10.65 -17.89
C SER A 179 7.63 11.00 -18.34
N LEU A 180 8.59 10.16 -17.96
CA LEU A 180 9.98 10.27 -18.39
C LEU A 180 10.42 8.92 -18.96
N GLY A 181 10.80 8.90 -20.23
CA GLY A 181 11.35 7.69 -20.88
C GLY A 181 10.41 6.47 -20.89
N GLY A 182 9.09 6.67 -21.00
CA GLY A 182 8.10 5.58 -21.02
C GLY A 182 7.67 5.06 -19.64
N ILE A 183 8.23 5.60 -18.55
CA ILE A 183 7.78 5.34 -17.18
C ILE A 183 6.94 6.53 -16.71
N THR A 184 5.73 6.25 -16.23
CA THR A 184 4.83 7.24 -15.66
C THR A 184 5.07 7.31 -14.15
N PHE A 185 5.60 8.43 -13.67
CA PHE A 185 5.77 8.67 -12.23
C PHE A 185 4.61 9.51 -11.69
N GLN A 186 3.95 8.98 -10.67
CA GLN A 186 2.92 9.69 -9.94
C GLN A 186 3.52 10.35 -8.70
N PHE A 187 3.86 11.63 -8.85
CA PHE A 187 4.51 12.41 -7.79
C PHE A 187 3.58 12.69 -6.61
N SER A 188 2.26 12.65 -6.81
CA SER A 188 1.28 12.80 -5.72
C SER A 188 1.36 11.68 -4.66
N GLU A 189 1.98 10.53 -4.97
CA GLU A 189 2.28 9.50 -3.98
C GLU A 189 3.41 9.90 -3.02
N PHE A 190 4.46 10.53 -3.55
CA PHE A 190 5.59 11.00 -2.73
C PHE A 190 5.21 12.20 -1.85
N VAL A 191 4.34 13.07 -2.36
CA VAL A 191 3.78 14.18 -1.58
C VAL A 191 2.99 13.65 -0.38
N LYS A 192 2.20 12.57 -0.52
CA LYS A 192 1.44 11.97 0.60
C LYS A 192 2.34 11.61 1.76
N ILE A 193 3.43 10.90 1.46
CA ILE A 193 4.40 10.46 2.47
C ILE A 193 5.02 11.68 3.15
N THR A 194 5.43 12.67 2.37
CA THR A 194 6.11 13.86 2.86
C THR A 194 5.24 14.72 3.76
N VAL A 195 3.96 14.90 3.40
CA VAL A 195 2.96 15.63 4.21
C VAL A 195 2.69 14.90 5.52
N VAL A 196 2.52 13.57 5.49
CA VAL A 196 2.32 12.77 6.71
C VAL A 196 3.54 12.85 7.64
N LEU A 197 4.77 12.80 7.10
CA LEU A 197 5.99 12.95 7.88
C LEU A 197 6.14 14.36 8.47
N PHE A 198 5.78 15.41 7.72
CA PHE A 198 5.74 16.78 8.22
C PHE A 198 4.77 16.92 9.39
N MET A 199 3.52 16.45 9.23
CA MET A 199 2.52 16.48 10.29
C MET A 199 3.00 15.72 11.52
N ALA A 200 3.54 14.51 11.34
CA ALA A 200 4.08 13.71 12.44
C ALA A 200 5.20 14.44 13.19
N GLY A 201 6.13 15.08 12.48
CA GLY A 201 7.25 15.81 13.09
C GLY A 201 6.82 17.10 13.81
N MET A 202 5.82 17.82 13.29
CA MET A 202 5.31 19.05 13.92
C MET A 202 4.53 18.73 15.19
N LEU A 203 3.63 17.75 15.11
CA LEU A 203 2.76 17.37 16.21
C LEU A 203 3.46 16.50 17.27
N GLN A 204 4.69 16.02 17.02
CA GLN A 204 5.44 15.24 18.02
C GLN A 204 5.92 16.08 19.20
N ASN A 205 6.36 17.32 18.97
CA ASN A 205 7.10 18.09 19.97
C ASN A 205 6.27 19.15 20.69
N ARG A 206 5.21 19.70 20.07
CA ARG A 206 4.37 20.77 20.64
C ARG A 206 2.93 20.64 20.18
N HIS A 207 1.99 20.62 21.14
CA HIS A 207 0.55 20.59 20.87
C HIS A 207 -0.13 21.96 21.04
N ASP A 208 0.66 23.04 21.06
CA ASP A 208 0.16 24.40 21.20
C ASP A 208 -0.75 24.76 20.02
N PHE A 209 -1.74 25.62 20.27
CA PHE A 209 -2.67 26.10 19.24
C PHE A 209 -1.95 26.69 18.01
N LYS A 210 -0.81 27.37 18.22
CA LYS A 210 0.02 27.91 17.14
C LYS A 210 0.60 26.81 16.23
N THR A 211 1.01 25.68 16.80
CA THR A 211 1.52 24.54 16.04
C THR A 211 0.41 23.88 15.25
N VAL A 212 -0.76 23.70 15.87
CA VAL A 212 -1.95 23.15 15.19
C VAL A 212 -2.34 24.05 14.01
N LEU A 213 -2.42 25.37 14.24
CA LEU A 213 -2.73 26.35 13.20
C LEU A 213 -1.71 26.31 12.04
N ALA A 214 -0.41 26.26 12.33
CA ALA A 214 0.62 26.16 11.29
C ALA A 214 0.47 24.88 10.46
N VAL A 215 0.14 23.75 11.09
CA VAL A 215 -0.10 22.49 10.39
C VAL A 215 -1.38 22.54 9.56
N THR A 216 -2.46 23.14 10.08
CA THR A 216 -3.71 23.35 9.34
C THR A 216 -3.47 24.17 8.08
N VAL A 217 -2.73 25.28 8.17
CA VAL A 217 -2.44 26.14 7.02
C VAL A 217 -1.63 25.39 5.97
N VAL A 218 -0.57 24.69 6.36
CA VAL A 218 0.24 23.92 5.40
C VAL A 218 -0.59 22.80 4.76
N ALA A 219 -1.40 22.08 5.54
CA ALA A 219 -2.28 21.04 5.01
C ALA A 219 -3.32 21.62 4.04
N ALA A 220 -3.94 22.76 4.37
CA ALA A 220 -4.90 23.44 3.51
C ALA A 220 -4.27 23.90 2.19
N VAL A 221 -3.03 24.40 2.21
CA VAL A 221 -2.28 24.74 0.99
C VAL A 221 -2.05 23.50 0.11
N HIS A 222 -1.65 22.37 0.71
CA HIS A 222 -1.44 21.13 -0.05
C HIS A 222 -2.76 20.60 -0.67
N VAL A 223 -3.84 20.59 0.11
CA VAL A 223 -5.17 20.18 -0.37
C VAL A 223 -5.68 21.14 -1.46
N GLY A 224 -5.48 22.45 -1.30
CA GLY A 224 -5.85 23.45 -2.29
C GLY A 224 -5.12 23.27 -3.62
N ILE A 225 -3.81 23.01 -3.59
CA ILE A 225 -3.01 22.72 -4.80
C ILE A 225 -3.53 21.46 -5.52
N LEU A 226 -3.90 20.41 -4.78
CA LEU A 226 -4.44 19.18 -5.37
C LEU A 226 -5.84 19.38 -5.96
N ALA A 227 -6.69 20.16 -5.29
CA ALA A 227 -8.00 20.53 -5.80
C ALA A 227 -7.89 21.34 -7.11
N LEU A 228 -6.92 22.26 -7.17
CA LEU A 228 -6.60 23.01 -8.40
C LEU A 228 -6.03 22.11 -9.52
N SER A 229 -5.36 21.01 -9.15
CA SER A 229 -4.86 20.01 -10.09
C SER A 229 -5.96 19.05 -10.60
N ALA A 230 -7.23 19.32 -10.27
CA ALA A 230 -8.42 18.51 -10.57
C ALA A 230 -8.40 17.08 -10.00
N ASP A 231 -7.65 16.85 -8.91
CA ASP A 231 -7.61 15.55 -8.22
C ASP A 231 -8.39 15.60 -6.90
N LEU A 232 -9.72 15.72 -7.01
CA LEU A 232 -10.60 15.73 -5.84
C LEU A 232 -10.51 14.42 -5.03
N GLY A 233 -10.26 13.30 -5.71
CA GLY A 233 -10.11 11.98 -5.07
C GLY A 233 -8.91 11.93 -4.14
N ALA A 234 -7.73 12.36 -4.60
CA ALA A 234 -6.58 12.47 -3.73
C ALA A 234 -6.81 13.55 -2.66
N ALA A 235 -7.31 14.73 -3.01
CA ALA A 235 -7.55 15.82 -2.05
C ALA A 235 -8.38 15.34 -0.84
N LEU A 236 -9.43 14.54 -1.06
CA LEU A 236 -10.23 13.94 -0.01
C LEU A 236 -9.42 12.98 0.89
N ILE A 237 -8.57 12.14 0.30
CA ILE A 237 -7.69 11.22 1.06
C ILE A 237 -6.71 12.02 1.93
N TYR A 238 -6.10 13.08 1.40
CA TYR A 238 -5.19 13.95 2.15
C TYR A 238 -5.89 14.63 3.32
N PHE A 239 -7.09 15.14 3.08
CA PHE A 239 -7.90 15.79 4.09
C PHE A 239 -8.29 14.83 5.23
N MET A 240 -8.73 13.62 4.89
CA MET A 240 -9.04 12.59 5.90
C MET A 240 -7.80 12.18 6.69
N ALA A 241 -6.65 12.03 6.04
CA ALA A 241 -5.38 11.76 6.72
C ALA A 241 -4.99 12.89 7.69
N TYR A 242 -5.19 14.15 7.29
CA TYR A 242 -4.99 15.31 8.15
C TYR A 242 -5.88 15.29 9.40
N ILE A 243 -7.20 15.06 9.23
CA ILE A 243 -8.14 14.98 10.37
C ILE A 243 -7.69 13.90 11.36
N VAL A 244 -7.37 12.71 10.87
CA VAL A 244 -6.93 11.59 11.73
C VAL A 244 -5.65 11.95 12.48
N MET A 245 -4.67 12.57 11.82
CA MET A 245 -3.40 12.96 12.45
C MET A 245 -3.59 14.02 13.54
N VAL A 246 -4.39 15.06 13.26
CA VAL A 246 -4.68 16.11 14.25
C VAL A 246 -5.46 15.53 15.43
N PHE A 247 -6.47 14.70 15.17
CA PHE A 247 -7.26 14.06 16.22
C PHE A 247 -6.39 13.16 17.12
N VAL A 248 -5.54 12.30 16.53
CA VAL A 248 -4.68 11.39 17.29
C VAL A 248 -3.67 12.16 18.16
N ALA A 249 -3.12 13.25 17.64
CA ALA A 249 -2.12 14.03 18.36
C ALA A 249 -2.72 14.94 19.44
N THR A 250 -3.88 15.56 19.20
CA THR A 250 -4.51 16.50 20.15
C THR A 250 -5.49 15.83 21.10
N ARG A 251 -6.02 14.64 20.75
CA ARG A 251 -7.11 13.92 21.45
C ARG A 251 -8.37 14.75 21.69
N ASN A 252 -8.50 15.90 21.04
CA ASN A 252 -9.63 16.80 21.22
C ASN A 252 -10.55 16.68 20.00
N PRO A 253 -11.79 16.18 20.16
CA PRO A 253 -12.72 16.03 19.06
C PRO A 253 -13.11 17.37 18.43
N GLY A 254 -13.02 18.48 19.16
CA GLY A 254 -13.38 19.82 18.65
C GLY A 254 -12.58 20.26 17.43
N TYR A 255 -11.27 19.97 17.39
CA TYR A 255 -10.44 20.29 16.21
C TYR A 255 -10.75 19.38 15.01
N ALA A 256 -11.18 18.15 15.25
CA ALA A 256 -11.63 17.25 14.19
C ALA A 256 -12.97 17.70 13.62
N PHE A 257 -13.91 18.14 14.46
CA PHE A 257 -15.21 18.68 14.04
C PHE A 257 -15.09 20.03 13.32
N LEU A 258 -14.18 20.91 13.76
CA LEU A 258 -13.88 22.15 13.02
C LEU A 258 -13.29 21.86 11.63
N GLY A 259 -12.47 20.82 11.50
CA GLY A 259 -12.01 20.34 10.20
C GLY A 259 -13.18 19.91 9.32
N LEU A 260 -14.06 19.06 9.83
CA LEU A 260 -15.26 18.58 9.10
C LEU A 260 -16.21 19.71 8.69
N GLY A 261 -16.33 20.78 9.48
CA GLY A 261 -17.17 21.95 9.16
C GLY A 261 -16.58 22.89 8.11
N GLY A 262 -15.32 22.70 7.70
CA GLY A 262 -14.67 23.44 6.62
C GLY A 262 -14.74 22.76 5.24
N MET A 263 -15.47 21.64 5.12
CA MET A 263 -15.80 21.00 3.85
C MET A 263 -17.01 21.63 3.18
#